data_AF-A0A0A7LAS1-F1
#
_entry.id   AF-A0A0A7LAS1-F1
#
_cell.length_a   1.000
_cell.length_b   1.000
_cell.length_c   1.000
_cell.angle_alpha   90.00
_cell.angle_beta   90.00
_cell.angle_gamma   90.00
#
_symmetry.space_group_name_H-M   'P 1'
#
loop_
_entity.id
_entity.type
_entity.pdbx_description
1 polymer ?
#
loop_
_entity_poly.entity_id
_entity_poly.type
_entity_poly.pdbx_seq_one_letter_code
_entity_poly.pdbx_strand_id
1 'polypeptide(L)'
;MVARDRPYSELKNSLIGKKVVIWTCNTCARLCYDVGGKESAERLASALKSDGIDVLGVLDTSASCLEGKVRSKYDEEMFGRADIVVSLTCNIGALCARRVFGKEILNPLATVGAGFADSERTVFVCEDSNGVLSVKELRKIAEEKGLWCDPYA
;
A
#
# COMPACT_ATOMS: atom_id res chain seq x y z
N MET A 1 -2.52 -7.47 -9.39
CA MET A 1 -1.43 -7.76 -8.44
C MET A 1 -0.90 -6.43 -7.92
N VAL A 2 -0.36 -6.42 -6.70
CA VAL A 2 0.28 -5.23 -6.11
C VAL A 2 1.74 -5.58 -5.78
N ALA A 3 2.68 -4.70 -6.10
CA ALA A 3 4.11 -4.87 -5.83
C ALA A 3 4.74 -3.50 -5.52
N ARG A 4 5.91 -3.46 -4.87
CA ARG A 4 6.62 -2.20 -4.61
C ARG A 4 7.21 -1.65 -5.91
N ASP A 5 7.14 -0.32 -6.08
CA ASP A 5 7.68 0.38 -7.26
C ASP A 5 9.10 0.95 -7.04
N ARG A 6 9.58 0.92 -5.79
CA ARG A 6 10.88 1.47 -5.41
C ARG A 6 11.51 0.74 -4.22
N PRO A 7 12.84 0.81 -4.04
CA PRO A 7 13.50 0.28 -2.86
C PRO A 7 13.21 1.11 -1.59
N TYR A 8 13.45 0.50 -0.44
CA TYR A 8 13.25 1.16 0.88
C TYR A 8 14.07 2.45 1.01
N SER A 9 15.30 2.48 0.51
CA SER A 9 16.18 3.65 0.57
C SER A 9 15.58 4.86 -0.13
N GLU A 10 14.97 4.68 -1.31
CA GLU A 10 14.33 5.75 -2.06
C GLU A 10 13.05 6.22 -1.35
N LEU A 11 12.21 5.29 -0.87
CA LEU A 11 11.03 5.62 -0.07
C LEU A 11 11.44 6.46 1.15
N LYS A 12 12.40 5.99 1.93
CA LYS A 12 12.90 6.71 3.11
C LYS A 12 13.38 8.11 2.77
N ASN A 13 14.20 8.27 1.74
CA ASN A 13 14.75 9.57 1.36
C ASN A 13 13.64 10.58 1.04
N SER A 14 12.51 10.14 0.47
CA SER A 14 11.36 11.00 0.19
C SER A 14 10.57 11.47 1.44
N LEU A 15 10.85 10.87 2.59
CA LEU A 15 10.15 11.10 3.87
C LEU A 15 10.97 11.89 4.89
N ILE A 16 12.25 12.17 4.61
CA ILE A 16 13.13 12.91 5.53
C ILE A 16 12.51 14.29 5.84
N GLY A 17 12.41 14.60 7.14
CA GLY A 17 11.86 15.87 7.62
C GLY A 17 10.33 15.98 7.58
N LYS A 18 9.60 14.93 7.19
CA LYS A 18 8.13 14.91 7.14
C LYS A 18 7.54 14.13 8.31
N LYS A 19 6.35 14.55 8.76
CA LYS A 19 5.45 13.80 9.65
C LYS A 19 4.58 12.85 8.85
N VAL A 20 4.79 11.57 9.06
CA VAL A 20 4.24 10.50 8.22
C VAL A 20 3.13 9.75 8.95
N VAL A 21 2.00 9.58 8.27
CA VAL A 21 0.99 8.57 8.63
C VAL A 21 1.11 7.40 7.66
N ILE A 22 1.14 6.17 8.15
CA ILE A 22 1.10 4.98 7.30
C ILE A 22 -0.34 4.49 7.21
N TRP A 23 -0.83 4.34 5.99
CA TRP A 23 -2.18 3.88 5.68
C TRP A 23 -2.15 2.57 4.91
N THR A 24 -2.96 1.60 5.32
CA THR A 24 -3.01 0.29 4.65
C THR A 24 -4.43 -0.30 4.63
N CYS A 25 -4.63 -1.34 3.84
CA CYS A 25 -5.83 -2.16 3.93
C CYS A 25 -5.51 -3.65 3.88
N ASN A 26 -6.39 -4.46 4.47
CA ASN A 26 -6.14 -5.88 4.67
C ASN A 26 -6.71 -6.77 3.54
N THR A 27 -6.81 -6.24 2.31
CA THR A 27 -7.33 -6.97 1.12
C THR A 27 -6.23 -7.18 0.06
N CYS A 28 -6.23 -6.44 -1.06
CA CYS A 28 -5.47 -6.82 -2.25
C CYS A 28 -3.96 -6.82 -2.04
N ALA A 29 -3.42 -5.76 -1.42
CA ALA A 29 -1.98 -5.61 -1.20
C ALA A 29 -1.44 -6.62 -0.17
N ARG A 30 -2.25 -6.98 0.84
CA ARG A 30 -1.92 -8.04 1.80
C ARG A 30 -1.79 -9.40 1.11
N LEU A 31 -2.74 -9.73 0.23
CA LEU A 31 -2.74 -11.02 -0.47
C LEU A 31 -1.62 -11.13 -1.54
N CYS A 32 -0.94 -10.02 -1.87
CA CYS A 32 0.18 -10.02 -2.79
C CYS A 32 1.50 -10.04 -2.01
N TYR A 33 1.90 -11.20 -1.49
CA TYR A 33 3.16 -11.37 -0.74
C TYR A 33 3.32 -10.40 0.44
N ASP A 34 2.20 -10.06 1.09
CA ASP A 34 2.16 -9.12 2.21
C ASP A 34 2.84 -7.77 1.90
N VAL A 35 2.82 -7.27 0.65
CA VAL A 35 3.37 -5.92 0.36
C VAL A 35 2.56 -4.79 1.02
N GLY A 36 1.33 -5.08 1.42
CA GLY A 36 0.51 -4.24 2.29
C GLY A 36 -0.12 -5.04 3.44
N GLY A 37 -1.22 -4.55 3.99
CA GLY A 37 -1.80 -5.09 5.22
C GLY A 37 -1.17 -4.50 6.49
N LYS A 38 -1.82 -4.75 7.63
CA LYS A 38 -1.46 -4.17 8.94
C LYS A 38 -0.03 -4.54 9.36
N GLU A 39 0.33 -5.82 9.34
CA GLU A 39 1.65 -6.28 9.78
C GLU A 39 2.79 -5.64 8.98
N SER A 40 2.64 -5.55 7.66
CA SER A 40 3.63 -4.92 6.78
C SER A 40 3.73 -3.42 6.98
N ALA A 41 2.61 -2.76 7.27
CA ALA A 41 2.61 -1.34 7.63
C ALA A 41 3.28 -1.08 8.98
N GLU A 42 3.11 -1.97 9.96
CA GLU A 42 3.79 -1.90 11.27
C GLU A 42 5.29 -2.16 11.14
N ARG A 43 5.70 -3.11 10.28
CA ARG A 43 7.12 -3.34 9.96
C ARG A 43 7.76 -2.11 9.31
N LEU A 44 7.12 -1.54 8.29
CA LEU A 44 7.59 -0.30 7.65
C LEU A 44 7.66 0.86 8.65
N ALA A 45 6.65 1.05 9.50
CA ALA A 45 6.68 2.08 10.54
C ALA A 45 7.87 1.90 11.48
N SER A 46 8.14 0.68 11.90
CA SER A 46 9.24 0.37 12.82
C SER A 46 10.60 0.64 12.19
N ALA A 47 10.78 0.26 10.92
CA ALA A 47 11.99 0.54 10.15
C ALA A 47 12.21 2.05 9.96
N LEU A 48 11.18 2.79 9.52
CA LEU A 48 11.24 4.24 9.32
C LEU A 48 11.55 4.98 10.63
N LYS A 49 10.92 4.59 11.75
CA LYS A 49 11.19 5.17 13.07
C LYS A 49 12.62 4.91 13.53
N SER A 50 13.13 3.70 13.32
CA SER A 50 14.52 3.34 13.65
C SER A 50 15.53 4.16 12.85
N ASP A 51 15.15 4.56 11.64
CA ASP A 51 15.94 5.45 10.77
C ASP A 51 15.68 6.96 11.03
N GLY A 52 14.93 7.32 12.08
CA GLY A 52 14.71 8.71 12.49
C GLY A 52 13.60 9.46 11.77
N ILE A 53 12.72 8.77 11.04
CA ILE A 53 11.53 9.37 10.42
C ILE A 53 10.41 9.53 11.46
N ASP A 54 9.76 10.69 11.47
CA ASP A 54 8.65 11.00 12.37
C ASP A 54 7.34 10.34 11.90
N VAL A 55 7.14 9.07 12.27
CA VAL A 55 5.92 8.33 11.97
C VAL A 55 4.90 8.52 13.09
N LEU A 56 3.85 9.29 12.80
CA LEU A 56 2.76 9.63 13.72
C LEU A 56 1.91 8.42 14.11
N GLY A 57 1.73 7.46 13.20
CA GLY A 57 0.90 6.29 13.44
C GLY A 57 0.72 5.41 12.21
N VAL A 58 0.14 4.23 12.48
CA VAL A 58 -0.32 3.28 11.46
C VAL A 58 -1.83 3.16 11.59
N LEU A 59 -2.54 3.38 10.48
CA LEU A 59 -3.98 3.20 10.39
C LEU A 59 -4.30 2.17 9.31
N ASP A 60 -5.25 1.30 9.60
CA ASP A 60 -5.69 0.26 8.68
C ASP A 60 -7.21 0.14 8.59
N THR A 61 -7.66 -0.41 7.46
CA THR A 61 -9.05 -0.76 7.23
C THR A 61 -9.16 -2.11 6.52
N SER A 62 -10.36 -2.70 6.49
CA SER A 62 -10.56 -3.94 5.75
C SER A 62 -10.39 -3.73 4.24
N ALA A 63 -10.99 -2.67 3.67
CA ALA A 63 -10.88 -2.37 2.24
C ALA A 63 -10.83 -0.85 2.01
N SER A 64 -9.70 -0.36 1.50
CA SER A 64 -9.50 1.08 1.23
C SER A 64 -10.17 1.56 -0.05
N CYS A 65 -10.71 0.67 -0.88
CA CYS A 65 -11.50 1.02 -2.05
C CYS A 65 -12.96 1.39 -1.70
N LEU A 66 -13.37 1.23 -0.43
CA LEU A 66 -14.71 1.57 0.04
C LEU A 66 -14.65 2.85 0.88
N GLU A 67 -15.16 3.96 0.33
CA GLU A 67 -15.01 5.29 0.94
C GLU A 67 -15.48 5.35 2.40
N GLY A 68 -16.64 4.75 2.72
CA GLY A 68 -17.16 4.73 4.09
C GLY A 68 -16.20 4.10 5.10
N LYS A 69 -15.42 3.10 4.68
CA LYS A 69 -14.43 2.41 5.52
C LYS A 69 -13.12 3.20 5.69
N VAL A 70 -12.81 4.07 4.74
CA VAL A 70 -11.70 5.02 4.83
C VAL A 70 -12.10 6.16 5.76
N ARG A 71 -13.29 6.73 5.55
CA ARG A 71 -13.84 7.84 6.34
C ARG A 71 -13.99 7.49 7.81
N SER A 72 -14.39 6.26 8.13
CA SER A 72 -14.50 5.80 9.52
C SER A 72 -13.16 5.70 10.27
N LYS A 73 -12.03 5.86 9.57
CA LYS A 73 -10.67 5.82 10.12
C LYS A 73 -9.99 7.19 10.15
N TYR A 74 -10.69 8.23 9.71
CA TYR A 74 -10.13 9.58 9.74
C TYR A 74 -10.02 10.07 11.19
N ASP A 75 -8.83 10.55 11.55
CA ASP A 75 -8.49 11.12 12.84
C ASP A 75 -8.00 12.56 12.62
N GLU A 76 -8.85 13.53 12.93
CA GLU A 76 -8.56 14.95 12.64
C GLU A 76 -7.27 15.44 13.33
N GLU A 77 -6.97 14.98 14.53
CA GLU A 77 -5.79 15.41 15.28
C GLU A 77 -4.50 14.85 14.65
N MET A 78 -4.50 13.57 14.28
CA MET A 78 -3.36 12.93 13.64
C MET A 78 -3.14 13.48 12.23
N PHE A 79 -4.19 13.51 11.40
CA PHE A 79 -4.09 14.02 10.05
C PHE A 79 -3.84 15.53 10.03
N GLY A 80 -4.31 16.30 11.02
CA GLY A 80 -3.99 17.71 11.17
C GLY A 80 -2.49 17.99 11.31
N ARG A 81 -1.75 17.07 11.93
CA ARG A 81 -0.28 17.14 12.11
C ARG A 81 0.52 16.48 10.99
N ALA A 82 -0.11 15.65 10.15
CA ALA A 82 0.57 14.89 9.12
C ALA A 82 0.89 15.75 7.89
N ASP A 83 2.14 15.65 7.41
CA ASP A 83 2.59 16.25 6.16
C ASP A 83 2.27 15.34 4.97
N ILE A 84 2.40 14.03 5.16
CA ILE A 84 2.21 13.04 4.11
C ILE A 84 1.64 11.73 4.64
N VAL A 85 0.87 11.04 3.79
CA VAL A 85 0.39 9.69 4.06
C VAL A 85 1.12 8.72 3.12
N VAL A 86 1.81 7.74 3.68
CA VAL A 86 2.37 6.61 2.94
C VAL A 86 1.30 5.53 2.84
N SER A 87 0.80 5.27 1.64
CA SER A 87 -0.26 4.27 1.43
C SER A 87 0.32 2.95 0.94
N LEU A 88 0.15 1.87 1.71
CA LEU A 88 0.43 0.49 1.29
C LEU A 88 -0.84 -0.19 0.78
N THR A 89 -1.50 0.42 -0.21
CA THR A 89 -2.72 -0.10 -0.83
C THR A 89 -2.58 -0.21 -2.34
N CYS A 90 -3.55 -0.83 -3.02
CA CYS A 90 -3.61 -0.72 -4.48
C CYS A 90 -3.96 0.72 -4.92
N ASN A 91 -3.79 1.04 -6.21
CA ASN A 91 -4.01 2.39 -6.73
C ASN A 91 -5.41 2.94 -6.42
N ILE A 92 -6.45 2.09 -6.49
CA ILE A 92 -7.82 2.48 -6.15
C ILE A 92 -7.93 2.86 -4.67
N GLY A 93 -7.29 2.08 -3.78
CA GLY A 93 -7.25 2.37 -2.35
C GLY A 93 -6.56 3.70 -2.04
N ALA A 94 -5.41 3.95 -2.67
CA ALA A 94 -4.64 5.18 -2.49
C ALA A 94 -5.39 6.41 -3.01
N LEU A 95 -6.08 6.30 -4.15
CA LEU A 95 -6.93 7.36 -4.69
C LEU A 95 -8.11 7.69 -3.77
N CYS A 96 -8.77 6.66 -3.22
CA CYS A 96 -9.86 6.86 -2.27
C CYS A 96 -9.36 7.52 -0.98
N ALA A 97 -8.23 7.06 -0.43
CA ALA A 97 -7.58 7.68 0.73
C ALA A 97 -7.24 9.16 0.48
N ARG A 98 -6.69 9.49 -0.70
CA ARG A 98 -6.40 10.88 -1.08
C ARG A 98 -7.65 11.75 -1.03
N ARG A 99 -8.75 11.27 -1.61
CA ARG A 99 -10.04 11.99 -1.64
C ARG A 99 -10.62 12.21 -0.25
N VAL A 100 -10.54 11.20 0.61
CA VAL A 100 -11.15 11.26 1.96
C VAL A 100 -10.31 12.06 2.94
N PHE A 101 -8.99 11.81 2.97
CA PHE A 101 -8.10 12.44 3.93
C PHE A 101 -7.70 13.86 3.52
N GLY A 102 -7.84 14.22 2.23
CA GLY A 102 -7.45 15.55 1.74
C GLY A 102 -5.95 15.83 1.89
N LYS A 103 -5.13 14.77 1.91
CA LYS A 103 -3.68 14.83 2.11
C LYS A 103 -2.90 14.36 0.88
N GLU A 104 -1.65 14.78 0.79
CA GLU A 104 -0.69 14.17 -0.12
C GLU A 104 -0.55 12.69 0.21
N ILE A 105 -0.74 11.83 -0.81
CA ILE A 105 -0.56 10.38 -0.69
C ILE A 105 0.65 9.98 -1.52
N LEU A 106 1.68 9.48 -0.85
CA LEU A 106 2.77 8.72 -1.46
C LEU A 106 2.39 7.23 -1.44
N ASN A 107 2.14 6.66 -2.60
CA ASN A 107 1.85 5.23 -2.74
C ASN A 107 3.07 4.55 -3.40
N PRO A 108 3.94 3.87 -2.64
CA PRO A 108 5.11 3.19 -3.19
C PRO A 108 4.77 1.79 -3.75
N LEU A 109 3.48 1.52 -4.02
CA LEU A 109 3.01 0.28 -4.60
C LEU A 109 2.44 0.50 -6.01
N ALA A 110 2.90 -0.31 -6.96
CA ALA A 110 2.33 -0.43 -8.30
C ALA A 110 1.23 -1.49 -8.32
N THR A 111 0.12 -1.18 -8.99
CA THR A 111 -0.96 -2.14 -9.27
C THR A 111 -0.87 -2.59 -10.73
N VAL A 112 -0.70 -3.89 -10.95
CA VAL A 112 -0.74 -4.52 -12.28
C VAL A 112 -2.10 -5.18 -12.45
N GLY A 113 -2.94 -4.62 -13.33
CA GLY A 113 -4.27 -5.13 -13.69
C GLY A 113 -5.34 -5.08 -12.59
N ALA A 114 -6.60 -5.30 -13.00
CA ALA A 114 -7.72 -5.51 -12.08
C ALA A 114 -7.82 -6.99 -11.71
N GLY A 115 -8.27 -7.30 -10.50
CA GLY A 115 -8.26 -8.69 -10.03
C GLY A 115 -9.28 -8.99 -8.96
N PHE A 116 -9.47 -10.28 -8.70
CA PHE A 116 -10.31 -10.81 -7.64
C PHE A 116 -9.55 -11.90 -6.87
N ALA A 117 -10.03 -12.24 -5.68
CA ALA A 117 -9.56 -13.41 -4.95
C ALA A 117 -10.68 -14.45 -4.94
N ASP A 118 -10.35 -15.73 -5.14
CA ASP A 118 -11.29 -16.83 -4.97
C ASP A 118 -11.51 -17.20 -3.49
N SER A 119 -12.29 -18.24 -3.23
CA SER A 119 -12.56 -18.75 -1.88
C SER A 119 -11.32 -19.27 -1.15
N GLU A 120 -10.29 -19.69 -1.89
CA GLU A 120 -9.01 -20.16 -1.35
C GLU A 120 -8.01 -19.02 -1.16
N ARG A 121 -8.42 -17.77 -1.44
CA ARG A 121 -7.60 -16.55 -1.43
C ARG A 121 -6.52 -16.52 -2.52
N THR A 122 -6.65 -17.36 -3.55
CA THR A 122 -5.84 -17.22 -4.76
C THR A 122 -6.26 -15.94 -5.46
N VAL A 123 -5.30 -15.06 -5.68
CA VAL A 123 -5.53 -13.79 -6.37
C VAL A 123 -5.31 -13.98 -7.87
N PHE A 124 -6.33 -13.58 -8.63
CA PHE A 124 -6.38 -13.58 -10.08
C PHE A 124 -6.40 -12.15 -10.60
N VAL A 125 -5.79 -11.92 -11.75
CA VAL A 125 -5.71 -10.58 -12.35
C VAL A 125 -5.98 -10.70 -13.84
N CYS A 126 -6.85 -9.83 -14.34
CA CYS A 126 -7.06 -9.61 -15.75
C CYS A 126 -5.93 -8.70 -16.26
N GLU A 127 -5.12 -9.21 -17.18
CA GLU A 127 -4.25 -8.38 -18.02
C GLU A 127 -4.98 -8.16 -19.35
N ASP A 128 -5.04 -6.91 -19.82
CA ASP A 128 -5.92 -6.42 -20.90
C ASP A 128 -5.83 -7.19 -22.25
N SER A 129 -4.87 -8.09 -22.41
CA SER A 129 -4.63 -8.85 -23.64
C SER A 129 -4.37 -10.36 -23.49
N ASN A 130 -4.20 -10.91 -22.28
CA ASN A 130 -3.72 -12.30 -22.08
C ASN A 130 -4.62 -13.19 -21.19
N GLY A 131 -5.82 -12.75 -20.86
CA GLY A 131 -6.74 -13.51 -20.00
C GLY A 131 -6.45 -13.34 -18.51
N VAL A 132 -6.84 -14.33 -17.72
CA VAL A 132 -6.74 -14.31 -16.25
C VAL A 132 -5.48 -15.02 -15.82
N LEU A 133 -4.57 -14.30 -15.16
CA LEU A 133 -3.32 -14.85 -14.62
C LEU A 133 -3.39 -14.93 -13.09
N SER A 134 -2.78 -15.96 -12.51
CA SER A 134 -2.57 -16.05 -11.07
C SER A 134 -1.47 -15.08 -10.60
N VAL A 135 -1.48 -14.69 -9.33
CA VAL A 135 -0.40 -13.88 -8.74
C VAL A 135 0.98 -14.54 -8.85
N LYS A 136 1.06 -15.89 -8.86
CA LYS A 136 2.33 -16.59 -9.06
C LYS A 136 2.91 -16.34 -10.46
N GLU A 137 2.08 -16.35 -11.49
CA GLU A 137 2.49 -16.07 -12.87
C GLU A 137 2.87 -14.59 -13.03
N LEU A 138 2.12 -13.70 -12.39
CA LEU A 138 2.36 -12.26 -12.45
C LEU A 138 3.60 -11.82 -11.70
N ARG A 139 4.06 -12.58 -10.70
CA ARG A 139 5.32 -12.29 -10.00
C ARG A 139 6.48 -12.22 -10.98
N LYS A 140 6.57 -13.18 -11.91
CA LYS A 140 7.63 -13.19 -12.93
C LYS A 140 7.56 -11.94 -13.80
N ILE A 141 6.36 -11.56 -14.24
CA ILE A 141 6.13 -10.34 -15.03
C ILE A 141 6.48 -9.08 -14.23
N ALA A 142 6.21 -9.05 -12.92
CA ALA A 142 6.60 -7.95 -12.05
C ALA A 142 8.11 -7.81 -11.93
N GLU A 143 8.80 -8.92 -11.68
CA GLU A 143 10.26 -8.97 -11.56
C GLU A 143 10.92 -8.55 -12.88
N GLU A 144 10.40 -8.98 -14.03
CA GLU A 144 10.83 -8.52 -15.37
C GLU A 144 10.60 -7.01 -15.60
N LYS A 145 9.59 -6.43 -14.95
CA LYS A 145 9.31 -4.98 -14.96
C LYS A 145 10.07 -4.22 -13.85
N GLY A 146 10.95 -4.87 -13.10
CA GLY A 146 11.73 -4.27 -12.02
C GLY A 146 10.93 -3.94 -10.76
N LEU A 147 9.79 -4.58 -10.53
CA LEU A 147 8.98 -4.43 -9.32
C LEU A 147 9.38 -5.46 -8.26
N TRP A 148 9.18 -5.11 -6.98
CA TRP A 148 9.53 -5.97 -5.85
C TRP A 148 8.29 -6.58 -5.19
N CYS A 149 8.26 -7.91 -5.08
CA CYS A 149 7.13 -8.69 -4.56
C CYS A 149 7.37 -9.18 -3.12
N ASP A 150 7.85 -8.29 -2.26
CA ASP A 150 8.15 -8.52 -0.85
C ASP A 150 7.80 -7.26 -0.03
N PRO A 151 7.47 -7.37 1.27
CA PRO A 151 7.16 -6.21 2.11
C PRO A 151 8.35 -5.24 2.22
N TYR A 152 8.08 -4.00 2.62
CA TYR A 152 9.15 -3.13 3.10
C TYR A 152 9.62 -3.59 4.48
N ALA A 153 10.94 -3.86 4.56
CA ALA A 153 11.66 -4.42 5.72
C ALA A 153 11.21 -5.83 6.12
#